data_AF-A0A5C8QH46-F1
#
_entry.id   AF-A0A5C8QH46-F1
#
_cell.length_a   1.000
_cell.length_b   1.000
_cell.length_c   1.000
_cell.angle_alpha   90.00
_cell.angle_beta   90.00
_cell.angle_gamma   90.00
#
_symmetry.space_group_name_H-M   'P 1'
#
loop_
_entity.id
_entity.type
_entity.pdbx_description
1 polymer ?
#
loop_
_entity_poly.entity_id
_entity_poly.type
_entity_poly.pdbx_seq_one_letter_code
_entity_poly.pdbx_strand_id
1 'polypeptide(L)'
;MTDRARSPYRRRAAAALSLLACVGVAVATPSAGAADGQKSTRVENAPTSWSADLTRVTPDDVNVRYAKGALSVRDTAFRPASAETGRGYGAQVLAPETLDAPVNRVSAELVADLSGDAGAEVVVDVRGRSAQGAWTEWVPAGAAEGTAEQGTAVLPRAVTTVQARITLWDTEGETRVRSLRLTAEKGAVPRTKAGATAFTARVFATREGLVGGTTANGHVIQPNDHFVALPSRRGLSPNGSGQYSVQVCGPARCETAPVWDVGPWNTKDDYWNPSPTREMFQDLAQGMPEAQAAYETGYNGGKDGSGRTVLNPAGIDLADGTFYNVGLNDNGWVTVTYLWTGDQTGKSFPTWGTDVRIRQQATTASPEVARLAGPTTVNVTCQVHGQQITVDGITNDGWSYLPSFGGYISNIFIDVAESWLPGVPNC
;
A
#
# COMPACT_ATOMS: atom_id res chain seq x y z
N MET A 1 0.10 -57.92 64.07
CA MET A 1 -1.34 -58.20 64.19
C MET A 1 -1.98 -57.74 62.89
N THR A 2 -2.17 -58.65 61.91
CA THR A 2 -3.47 -59.31 61.60
C THR A 2 -4.55 -58.27 61.23
N ASP A 3 -5.30 -58.33 60.14
CA ASP A 3 -5.54 -59.31 59.07
C ASP A 3 -6.53 -58.63 58.08
N ARG A 4 -6.63 -59.18 56.86
CA ARG A 4 -7.83 -59.26 55.99
C ARG A 4 -8.74 -58.04 55.65
N ALA A 5 -8.77 -57.81 54.33
CA ALA A 5 -9.92 -57.95 53.41
C ALA A 5 -11.15 -57.03 53.54
N ARG A 6 -11.52 -56.38 52.41
CA ARG A 6 -12.88 -56.43 51.83
C ARG A 6 -12.94 -55.89 50.39
N SER A 7 -13.51 -56.72 49.53
CA SER A 7 -14.30 -56.41 48.33
C SER A 7 -15.62 -57.20 48.52
N PRO A 8 -16.70 -57.11 47.71
CA PRO A 8 -17.09 -56.18 46.64
C PRO A 8 -18.49 -55.57 46.88
N TYR A 9 -18.98 -54.68 46.01
CA TYR A 9 -20.35 -54.83 45.49
C TYR A 9 -20.44 -54.33 44.05
N ARG A 10 -21.13 -55.16 43.27
CA ARG A 10 -21.24 -55.18 41.82
C ARG A 10 -22.74 -55.31 41.54
N ARG A 11 -23.19 -54.74 40.41
CA ARG A 11 -24.25 -55.22 39.49
C ARG A 11 -25.60 -54.47 39.41
N ARG A 12 -25.82 -54.02 38.15
CA ARG A 12 -26.99 -54.21 37.24
C ARG A 12 -28.25 -53.38 37.54
N ALA A 13 -28.78 -52.53 36.66
CA ALA A 13 -29.16 -52.64 35.22
C ALA A 13 -30.36 -53.56 34.96
N ALA A 14 -31.52 -52.94 34.69
CA ALA A 14 -32.64 -53.34 33.79
C ALA A 14 -33.79 -52.31 34.01
N ALA A 15 -34.09 -51.43 33.05
CA ALA A 15 -34.96 -51.59 31.87
C ALA A 15 -36.46 -51.40 32.17
N ALA A 16 -37.07 -50.37 31.55
CA ALA A 16 -38.44 -50.39 31.06
C ALA A 16 -38.66 -49.24 30.05
N LEU A 17 -38.91 -49.62 28.80
CA LEU A 17 -39.43 -48.77 27.72
C LEU A 17 -40.82 -48.24 28.10
N SER A 18 -41.15 -47.02 27.68
CA SER A 18 -42.52 -46.58 27.45
C SER A 18 -42.57 -45.69 26.21
N LEU A 19 -43.13 -46.26 25.14
CA LEU A 19 -43.52 -45.57 23.91
C LEU A 19 -44.75 -44.71 24.20
N LEU A 20 -44.65 -43.39 24.02
CA LEU A 20 -45.81 -42.53 23.80
C LEU A 20 -45.69 -41.94 22.38
N ALA A 21 -46.58 -42.40 21.51
CA ALA A 21 -46.83 -41.82 20.20
C ALA A 21 -47.63 -40.52 20.38
N CYS A 22 -46.97 -39.37 20.25
CA CYS A 22 -47.64 -38.09 20.08
C CYS A 22 -47.81 -37.82 18.58
N VAL A 23 -49.05 -37.98 18.10
CA VAL A 23 -49.50 -37.47 16.80
C VAL A 23 -49.51 -35.94 16.89
N GLY A 24 -48.43 -35.31 16.45
CA GLY A 24 -48.37 -33.86 16.24
C GLY A 24 -49.00 -33.53 14.89
N VAL A 25 -50.19 -32.93 14.91
CA VAL A 25 -50.80 -32.31 13.73
C VAL A 25 -49.87 -31.18 13.28
N ALA A 26 -49.18 -31.37 12.17
CA ALA A 26 -48.43 -30.31 11.50
C ALA A 26 -49.43 -29.31 10.91
N VAL A 27 -49.73 -28.25 11.66
CA VAL A 27 -50.32 -27.05 11.06
C VAL A 27 -49.20 -26.43 10.23
N ALA A 28 -49.23 -26.68 8.92
CA ALA A 28 -48.42 -25.98 7.95
C ALA A 28 -48.83 -24.50 8.02
N THR A 29 -48.09 -23.72 8.81
CA THR A 29 -48.04 -22.28 8.60
C THR A 29 -47.39 -22.10 7.23
N PRO A 30 -48.07 -21.52 6.23
CA PRO A 30 -47.36 -21.13 5.03
C PRO A 30 -46.26 -20.19 5.50
N SER A 31 -45.00 -20.56 5.26
CA SER A 31 -43.93 -19.59 5.29
C SER A 31 -44.40 -18.47 4.38
N ALA A 32 -44.59 -17.28 4.95
CA ALA A 32 -44.73 -16.07 4.17
C ALA A 32 -43.39 -15.91 3.44
N GLY A 33 -43.25 -16.62 2.32
CA GLY A 33 -42.34 -16.26 1.27
C GLY A 33 -42.81 -14.90 0.80
N ALA A 34 -42.32 -13.86 1.48
CA ALA A 34 -42.25 -12.54 0.91
C ALA A 34 -41.32 -12.68 -0.30
N ALA A 35 -41.90 -13.07 -1.43
CA ALA A 35 -41.44 -12.62 -2.72
C ALA A 35 -41.75 -11.12 -2.79
N ASP A 36 -41.08 -10.33 -1.95
CA ASP A 36 -40.85 -8.92 -2.22
C ASP A 36 -39.83 -8.90 -3.36
N GLY A 37 -40.33 -9.20 -4.56
CA GLY A 37 -39.70 -8.83 -5.80
C GLY A 37 -39.79 -7.31 -5.92
N GLN A 38 -39.10 -6.58 -5.03
CA GLN A 38 -38.78 -5.18 -5.25
C GLN A 38 -37.98 -5.14 -6.55
N LYS A 39 -38.65 -4.81 -7.65
CA LYS A 39 -37.99 -4.34 -8.86
C LYS A 39 -37.26 -3.06 -8.46
N SER A 40 -35.98 -3.19 -8.16
CA SER A 40 -35.11 -2.05 -7.87
C SER A 40 -35.22 -1.06 -9.03
N THR A 41 -35.69 0.16 -8.74
CA THR A 41 -35.64 1.30 -9.67
C THR A 41 -34.30 2.03 -9.61
N ARG A 42 -33.31 1.47 -8.89
CA ARG A 42 -31.96 2.02 -8.85
C ARG A 42 -31.37 1.91 -10.25
N VAL A 43 -31.25 3.05 -10.91
CA VAL A 43 -30.39 3.20 -12.08
C VAL A 43 -28.99 2.85 -11.60
N GLU A 44 -28.45 1.71 -12.05
CA GLU A 44 -27.01 1.47 -11.91
C GLU A 44 -26.30 2.57 -12.68
N ASN A 45 -25.39 3.28 -12.01
CA ASN A 45 -24.58 4.28 -12.68
C ASN A 45 -23.81 3.56 -13.80
N ALA A 46 -24.01 4.01 -15.04
CA ALA A 46 -23.29 3.46 -16.18
C ALA A 46 -21.78 3.57 -15.96
N PRO A 47 -20.98 2.60 -16.43
CA PRO A 47 -19.53 2.71 -16.41
C PRO A 47 -19.08 4.02 -17.08
N THR A 48 -18.11 4.69 -16.46
CA THR A 48 -17.49 5.89 -17.02
C THR A 48 -16.19 5.49 -17.68
N SER A 49 -15.98 5.87 -18.93
CA SER A 49 -14.76 5.55 -19.67
C SER A 49 -14.10 6.79 -20.24
N TRP A 50 -12.77 6.79 -20.26
CA TRP A 50 -11.96 7.87 -20.82
C TRP A 50 -10.67 7.33 -21.43
N SER A 51 -10.09 8.08 -22.36
CA SER A 51 -8.76 7.80 -22.91
C SER A 51 -7.72 8.62 -22.17
N ALA A 52 -6.67 7.97 -21.70
CA ALA A 52 -5.57 8.66 -21.04
C ALA A 52 -4.71 9.42 -22.06
N ASP A 53 -4.29 10.64 -21.70
CA ASP A 53 -3.34 11.41 -22.49
C ASP A 53 -1.90 10.95 -22.20
N LEU A 54 -1.35 10.15 -23.12
CA LEU A 54 0.03 9.66 -23.04
C LEU A 54 1.07 10.71 -23.47
N THR A 55 0.64 11.81 -24.09
CA THR A 55 1.55 12.80 -24.68
C THR A 55 2.22 13.69 -23.64
N ARG A 56 1.59 13.81 -22.47
CA ARG A 56 2.07 14.63 -21.37
C ARG A 56 3.11 13.88 -20.53
N VAL A 57 4.38 14.03 -20.92
CA VAL A 57 5.52 13.60 -20.11
C VAL A 57 5.92 14.72 -19.14
N THR A 58 6.03 14.40 -17.85
CA THR A 58 6.28 15.33 -16.75
C THR A 58 7.52 14.92 -15.95
N PRO A 59 8.01 15.74 -15.01
CA PRO A 59 9.10 15.36 -14.11
C PRO A 59 8.81 14.16 -13.18
N ASP A 60 7.54 13.80 -12.99
CA ASP A 60 7.13 12.61 -12.21
C ASP A 60 7.32 11.31 -13.02
N ASP A 61 7.56 11.43 -14.33
CA ASP A 61 7.75 10.29 -15.22
C ASP A 61 9.22 9.88 -15.30
N VAL A 62 9.47 8.59 -15.36
CA VAL A 62 10.80 8.01 -15.29
C VAL A 62 11.17 7.44 -16.64
N ASN A 63 12.19 8.01 -17.26
CA ASN A 63 12.84 7.46 -18.47
C ASN A 63 11.88 7.06 -19.61
N VAL A 64 10.80 7.81 -19.81
CA VAL A 64 9.88 7.64 -20.94
C VAL A 64 9.95 8.81 -21.90
N ARG A 65 9.47 8.59 -23.11
CA ARG A 65 9.23 9.63 -24.12
C ARG A 65 7.98 9.30 -24.91
N TYR A 66 7.26 10.34 -25.34
CA TYR A 66 6.20 10.19 -26.33
C TYR A 66 6.67 10.74 -27.67
N ALA A 67 6.70 9.91 -28.71
CA ALA A 67 7.10 10.31 -30.05
C ALA A 67 6.44 9.41 -31.10
N LYS A 68 6.16 9.96 -32.29
CA LYS A 68 5.58 9.20 -33.43
C LYS A 68 4.31 8.42 -33.04
N GLY A 69 3.46 9.00 -32.20
CA GLY A 69 2.19 8.42 -31.79
C GLY A 69 2.32 7.24 -30.80
N ALA A 70 3.42 7.16 -30.05
CA ALA A 70 3.60 6.13 -29.03
C ALA A 70 4.46 6.61 -27.85
N LEU A 71 4.15 6.07 -26.67
CA LEU A 71 5.01 6.11 -25.50
C LEU A 71 6.03 4.95 -25.59
N SER A 72 7.29 5.24 -25.29
CA SER A 72 8.36 4.23 -25.21
C SER A 72 9.35 4.58 -24.10
N VAL A 73 10.18 3.60 -23.73
CA VAL A 73 11.39 3.86 -22.95
C VAL A 73 12.29 4.83 -23.72
N ARG A 74 12.89 5.80 -23.01
CA ARG A 74 13.78 6.82 -23.58
C ARG A 74 15.20 6.28 -23.74
N ASP A 75 15.74 5.67 -22.70
CA ASP A 75 17.05 5.03 -22.71
C ASP A 75 16.93 3.58 -22.24
N THR A 76 17.20 2.62 -23.13
CA THR A 76 17.11 1.19 -22.83
C THR A 76 18.27 0.69 -21.98
N ALA A 77 19.26 1.52 -21.63
CA ALA A 77 20.31 1.21 -20.66
C ALA A 77 19.91 1.57 -19.22
N PHE A 78 18.91 2.44 -19.03
CA PHE A 78 18.46 2.85 -17.70
C PHE A 78 17.80 1.70 -16.93
N ARG A 79 18.21 1.51 -15.68
CA ARG A 79 17.66 0.53 -14.74
C ARG A 79 17.48 1.22 -13.37
N PRO A 80 16.37 1.00 -12.65
CA PRO A 80 16.28 1.39 -11.25
C PRO A 80 17.36 0.65 -10.45
N ALA A 81 17.92 1.33 -9.44
CA ALA A 81 19.10 0.87 -8.74
C ALA A 81 18.86 -0.47 -8.02
N SER A 82 17.73 -0.64 -7.31
CA SER A 82 17.43 -1.90 -6.59
C SER A 82 16.69 -2.94 -7.45
N ALA A 83 16.00 -2.53 -8.53
CA ALA A 83 15.19 -3.43 -9.36
C ALA A 83 16.05 -4.11 -10.45
N GLU A 84 16.78 -5.16 -10.08
CA GLU A 84 17.65 -5.96 -10.97
C GLU A 84 16.88 -6.83 -11.99
N THR A 85 16.00 -6.23 -12.78
CA THR A 85 15.25 -6.95 -13.83
C THR A 85 16.06 -7.21 -15.10
N GLY A 86 17.21 -6.56 -15.26
CA GLY A 86 18.03 -6.62 -16.49
C GLY A 86 17.45 -5.88 -17.71
N ARG A 87 16.23 -5.36 -17.64
CA ARG A 87 15.47 -4.79 -18.77
C ARG A 87 15.31 -3.27 -18.69
N GLY A 88 15.27 -2.57 -19.84
CA GLY A 88 15.08 -1.12 -19.93
C GLY A 88 13.82 -0.67 -19.23
N TYR A 89 13.93 0.22 -18.26
CA TYR A 89 12.79 0.63 -17.44
C TYR A 89 12.27 2.00 -17.84
N GLY A 90 10.96 2.16 -17.85
CA GLY A 90 10.32 3.47 -17.84
C GLY A 90 8.97 3.43 -17.15
N ALA A 91 8.54 4.56 -16.59
CA ALA A 91 7.21 4.71 -16.02
C ALA A 91 6.61 6.07 -16.36
N GLN A 92 5.31 6.09 -16.67
CA GLN A 92 4.51 7.31 -16.79
C GLN A 92 3.39 7.29 -15.76
N VAL A 93 3.34 8.32 -14.91
CA VAL A 93 2.25 8.58 -13.96
C VAL A 93 1.29 9.56 -14.62
N LEU A 94 0.09 9.09 -14.96
CA LEU A 94 -0.87 9.85 -15.75
C LEU A 94 -1.61 10.88 -14.88
N ALA A 95 -2.20 11.89 -15.53
CA ALA A 95 -3.05 12.85 -14.84
C ALA A 95 -4.23 12.15 -14.15
N PRO A 96 -4.59 12.53 -12.92
CA PRO A 96 -5.80 12.02 -12.27
C PRO A 96 -7.08 12.43 -12.98
N GLU A 97 -8.01 11.49 -13.13
CA GLU A 97 -9.36 11.72 -13.65
C GLU A 97 -10.35 11.83 -12.50
N THR A 98 -11.20 12.86 -12.50
CA THR A 98 -12.26 13.04 -11.49
C THR A 98 -13.59 12.61 -12.07
N LEU A 99 -14.29 11.75 -11.35
CA LEU A 99 -15.53 11.10 -11.78
C LEU A 99 -16.72 11.69 -11.02
N ASP A 100 -17.85 11.82 -11.71
CA ASP A 100 -19.09 12.37 -11.14
C ASP A 100 -19.76 11.44 -10.11
N ALA A 101 -19.40 10.15 -10.15
CA ALA A 101 -19.94 9.14 -9.26
C ALA A 101 -18.83 8.31 -8.60
N PRO A 102 -19.03 7.88 -7.34
CA PRO A 102 -18.08 6.98 -6.68
C PRO A 102 -18.00 5.60 -7.36
N VAL A 103 -16.78 5.17 -7.67
CA VAL A 103 -16.43 3.88 -8.30
C VAL A 103 -15.49 3.08 -7.42
N ASN A 104 -15.32 1.79 -7.67
CA ASN A 104 -14.28 0.99 -7.00
C ASN A 104 -13.74 -0.16 -7.86
N ARG A 105 -14.18 -0.25 -9.12
CA ARG A 105 -13.64 -1.18 -10.10
C ARG A 105 -13.13 -0.38 -11.28
N VAL A 106 -11.92 -0.70 -11.76
CA VAL A 106 -11.31 -0.04 -12.91
C VAL A 106 -10.65 -1.10 -13.79
N SER A 107 -10.97 -1.10 -15.07
CA SER A 107 -10.30 -1.91 -16.08
C SER A 107 -9.48 -1.01 -17.01
N ALA A 108 -8.36 -1.55 -17.51
CA ALA A 108 -7.50 -0.91 -18.51
C ALA A 108 -7.51 -1.69 -19.82
N GLU A 109 -7.81 -1.00 -20.91
CA GLU A 109 -7.65 -1.47 -22.28
C GLU A 109 -6.41 -0.78 -22.86
N LEU A 110 -5.32 -1.52 -23.01
CA LEU A 110 -4.03 -1.03 -23.48
C LEU A 110 -3.73 -1.56 -24.88
N VAL A 111 -3.47 -0.65 -25.82
CA VAL A 111 -2.96 -1.01 -27.15
C VAL A 111 -1.47 -0.75 -27.18
N ALA A 112 -0.67 -1.80 -27.38
CA ALA A 112 0.78 -1.70 -27.45
C ALA A 112 1.38 -2.67 -28.48
N ASP A 113 2.40 -2.21 -29.20
CA ASP A 113 3.26 -3.08 -30.01
C ASP A 113 4.38 -3.58 -29.09
N LEU A 114 4.40 -4.88 -28.79
CA LEU A 114 5.45 -5.53 -27.99
C LEU A 114 6.42 -6.27 -28.92
N SER A 115 7.73 -6.31 -28.56
CA SER A 115 8.68 -7.21 -29.22
C SER A 115 8.22 -8.65 -29.02
N GLY A 116 8.36 -9.51 -30.04
CA GLY A 116 7.90 -10.91 -29.99
C GLY A 116 8.66 -11.80 -28.99
N ASP A 117 9.81 -11.34 -28.49
CA ASP A 117 10.62 -12.02 -27.49
C ASP A 117 10.28 -11.57 -26.06
N ALA A 118 10.54 -12.44 -25.06
CA ALA A 118 10.21 -12.27 -23.63
C ALA A 118 10.88 -11.06 -22.93
N GLY A 119 11.52 -10.16 -23.67
CA GLY A 119 12.21 -8.97 -23.17
C GLY A 119 11.32 -7.75 -22.92
N ALA A 120 10.06 -7.77 -23.36
CA ALA A 120 9.12 -6.66 -23.20
C ALA A 120 7.97 -6.98 -22.21
N GLU A 121 7.67 -6.06 -21.31
CA GLU A 121 6.51 -6.12 -20.41
C GLU A 121 5.93 -4.72 -20.25
N VAL A 122 4.60 -4.59 -20.31
CA VAL A 122 3.90 -3.35 -19.99
C VAL A 122 2.80 -3.65 -18.99
N VAL A 123 2.82 -2.94 -17.87
CA VAL A 123 1.85 -3.06 -16.79
C VAL A 123 1.12 -1.73 -16.62
N VAL A 124 -0.20 -1.80 -16.47
CA VAL A 124 -1.03 -0.66 -16.06
C VAL A 124 -1.47 -0.88 -14.61
N ASP A 125 -1.06 0.03 -13.74
CA ASP A 125 -1.62 0.12 -12.40
C ASP A 125 -2.62 1.24 -12.30
N VAL A 126 -3.58 1.09 -11.40
CA VAL A 126 -4.51 2.14 -11.02
C VAL A 126 -4.52 2.31 -9.51
N ARG A 127 -4.83 3.54 -9.09
CA ARG A 127 -5.17 3.88 -7.71
C ARG A 127 -6.33 4.86 -7.72
N GLY A 128 -6.96 5.05 -6.57
CA GLY A 128 -7.98 6.07 -6.43
C GLY A 128 -7.97 6.75 -5.09
N ARG A 129 -8.67 7.88 -4.99
CA ARG A 129 -8.93 8.58 -3.73
C ARG A 129 -10.35 9.11 -3.68
N SER A 130 -10.86 9.27 -2.46
CA SER A 130 -12.05 10.10 -2.26
C SER A 130 -11.68 11.57 -2.43
N ALA A 131 -12.67 12.46 -2.53
CA ALA A 131 -12.46 13.89 -2.72
C ALA A 131 -11.52 14.56 -1.70
N GLN A 132 -11.38 13.98 -0.50
CA GLN A 132 -10.60 14.55 0.61
C GLN A 132 -9.62 13.55 1.26
N GLY A 133 -9.61 12.29 0.79
CA GLY A 133 -8.84 11.22 1.42
C GLY A 133 -7.53 10.93 0.70
N ALA A 134 -6.68 10.13 1.35
CA ALA A 134 -5.46 9.65 0.73
C ALA A 134 -5.73 8.71 -0.46
N TRP A 135 -4.69 8.48 -1.24
CA TRP A 135 -4.68 7.47 -2.29
C TRP A 135 -4.82 6.06 -1.72
N THR A 136 -5.46 5.17 -2.46
CA THR A 136 -5.28 3.73 -2.29
C THR A 136 -3.87 3.36 -2.75
N GLU A 137 -3.43 2.14 -2.46
CA GLU A 137 -2.29 1.56 -3.17
C GLU A 137 -2.53 1.55 -4.68
N TRP A 138 -1.42 1.47 -5.42
CA TRP A 138 -1.46 1.04 -6.81
C TRP A 138 -1.87 -0.44 -6.86
N VAL A 139 -2.74 -0.78 -7.80
CA VAL A 139 -3.21 -2.15 -8.05
C VAL A 139 -3.18 -2.40 -9.56
N PRO A 140 -2.69 -3.55 -10.05
CA PRO A 140 -2.74 -3.88 -11.46
C PRO A 140 -4.18 -3.87 -12.01
N ALA A 141 -4.38 -3.27 -13.20
CA ALA A 141 -5.68 -3.15 -13.86
C ALA A 141 -5.71 -3.79 -15.26
N GLY A 142 -4.83 -4.77 -15.49
CA GLY A 142 -4.64 -5.47 -16.76
C GLY A 142 -3.24 -5.27 -17.35
N ALA A 143 -2.87 -6.18 -18.24
CA ALA A 143 -1.68 -6.09 -19.09
C ALA A 143 -2.09 -6.06 -20.58
N ALA A 144 -1.14 -5.72 -21.46
CA ALA A 144 -1.35 -5.53 -22.90
C ALA A 144 -2.12 -6.70 -23.56
N GLU A 145 -2.86 -6.40 -24.64
CA GLU A 145 -3.51 -7.40 -25.50
C GLU A 145 -2.57 -8.59 -25.80
N GLY A 146 -3.05 -9.81 -25.57
CA GLY A 146 -2.28 -11.06 -25.79
C GLY A 146 -1.61 -11.65 -24.54
N THR A 147 -1.68 -10.98 -23.38
CA THR A 147 -1.35 -11.56 -22.07
C THR A 147 -2.62 -12.04 -21.37
N ALA A 148 -2.58 -13.21 -20.71
CA ALA A 148 -3.76 -13.98 -20.31
C ALA A 148 -4.58 -13.40 -19.13
N GLU A 149 -4.28 -12.21 -18.63
CA GLU A 149 -5.02 -11.59 -17.52
C GLU A 149 -5.49 -10.17 -17.86
N GLN A 150 -6.64 -10.08 -18.52
CA GLN A 150 -7.50 -8.89 -18.46
C GLN A 150 -8.06 -8.78 -17.03
N GLY A 151 -7.32 -8.11 -16.15
CA GLY A 151 -7.72 -7.95 -14.76
C GLY A 151 -8.51 -6.65 -14.52
N THR A 152 -9.69 -6.74 -13.92
CA THR A 152 -10.34 -5.55 -13.35
C THR A 152 -9.77 -5.28 -11.97
N ALA A 153 -9.11 -4.14 -11.77
CA ALA A 153 -8.65 -3.72 -10.46
C ALA A 153 -9.83 -3.46 -9.54
N VAL A 154 -9.81 -4.04 -8.32
CA VAL A 154 -10.79 -3.78 -7.28
C VAL A 154 -10.14 -2.93 -6.20
N LEU A 155 -10.56 -1.67 -6.12
CA LEU A 155 -10.09 -0.75 -5.09
C LEU A 155 -10.76 -1.07 -3.74
N PRO A 156 -10.03 -0.90 -2.62
CA PRO A 156 -10.50 -1.28 -1.27
C PRO A 156 -11.61 -0.38 -0.71
N ARG A 157 -11.98 0.69 -1.45
CA ARG A 157 -13.02 1.64 -1.10
C ARG A 157 -13.57 2.32 -2.35
N ALA A 158 -14.72 2.96 -2.22
CA ALA A 158 -15.24 3.83 -3.27
C ALA A 158 -14.40 5.11 -3.38
N VAL A 159 -14.11 5.52 -4.61
CA VAL A 159 -13.25 6.66 -4.96
C VAL A 159 -13.95 7.54 -5.98
N THR A 160 -13.59 8.82 -6.03
CA THR A 160 -14.11 9.80 -7.00
C THR A 160 -13.00 10.37 -7.88
N THR A 161 -11.74 10.04 -7.59
CA THR A 161 -10.61 10.35 -8.46
C THR A 161 -9.85 9.06 -8.71
N VAL A 162 -9.55 8.75 -9.96
CA VAL A 162 -8.75 7.60 -10.39
C VAL A 162 -7.48 8.11 -11.06
N GLN A 163 -6.36 7.45 -10.82
CA GLN A 163 -5.11 7.73 -11.50
C GLN A 163 -4.52 6.41 -11.99
N ALA A 164 -3.89 6.44 -13.17
CA ALA A 164 -3.19 5.30 -13.73
C ALA A 164 -1.68 5.55 -13.83
N ARG A 165 -0.92 4.46 -13.82
CA ARG A 165 0.52 4.44 -14.09
C ARG A 165 0.81 3.36 -15.11
N ILE A 166 1.56 3.70 -16.15
CA ILE A 166 2.09 2.74 -17.12
C ILE A 166 3.54 2.47 -16.74
N THR A 167 3.92 1.21 -16.55
CA THR A 167 5.33 0.82 -16.38
C THR A 167 5.74 -0.08 -17.53
N LEU A 168 6.90 0.21 -18.11
CA LEU A 168 7.48 -0.46 -19.27
C LEU A 168 8.80 -1.11 -18.87
N TRP A 169 8.97 -2.36 -19.25
CA TRP A 169 10.26 -3.04 -19.32
C TRP A 169 10.51 -3.40 -20.78
N ASP A 170 11.68 -3.02 -21.30
CA ASP A 170 12.01 -3.21 -22.71
C ASP A 170 13.52 -3.34 -22.88
N THR A 171 13.97 -4.55 -23.22
CA THR A 171 15.39 -4.83 -23.48
C THR A 171 15.87 -4.19 -24.78
N GLU A 172 15.02 -4.15 -25.80
CA GLU A 172 15.41 -3.83 -27.19
C GLU A 172 15.05 -2.40 -27.60
N GLY A 173 14.11 -1.78 -26.89
CA GLY A 173 13.63 -0.44 -27.21
C GLY A 173 12.58 -0.42 -28.32
N GLU A 174 11.95 -1.57 -28.58
CA GLU A 174 10.95 -1.73 -29.64
C GLU A 174 9.52 -1.53 -29.14
N THR A 175 9.27 -1.58 -27.83
CA THR A 175 7.93 -1.47 -27.24
C THR A 175 7.32 -0.10 -27.52
N ARG A 176 6.08 -0.08 -28.05
CA ARG A 176 5.32 1.14 -28.36
C ARG A 176 3.92 1.06 -27.76
N VAL A 177 3.66 1.83 -26.71
CA VAL A 177 2.30 1.97 -26.18
C VAL A 177 1.56 3.06 -26.97
N ARG A 178 0.47 2.68 -27.62
CA ARG A 178 -0.30 3.54 -28.54
C ARG A 178 -1.43 4.27 -27.84
N SER A 179 -2.17 3.55 -27.02
CA SER A 179 -3.30 4.12 -26.28
C SER A 179 -3.59 3.33 -25.01
N LEU A 180 -4.19 4.03 -24.06
CA LEU A 180 -4.78 3.46 -22.85
C LEU A 180 -6.19 4.02 -22.70
N ARG A 181 -7.18 3.13 -22.64
CA ARG A 181 -8.55 3.46 -22.26
C ARG A 181 -8.86 2.85 -20.91
N LEU A 182 -9.41 3.64 -20.01
CA LEU A 182 -9.82 3.20 -18.69
C LEU A 182 -11.34 3.18 -18.64
N THR A 183 -11.90 2.18 -17.95
CA THR A 183 -13.33 2.11 -17.64
C THR A 183 -13.50 1.90 -16.15
N ALA A 184 -14.23 2.80 -15.51
CA ALA A 184 -14.49 2.74 -14.08
C ALA A 184 -15.97 2.53 -13.80
N GLU A 185 -16.27 1.66 -12.84
CA GLU A 185 -17.62 1.32 -12.45
C GLU A 185 -17.76 1.08 -10.95
N LYS A 186 -19.01 1.10 -10.49
CA LYS A 186 -19.34 0.77 -9.12
C LYS A 186 -19.60 -0.73 -9.00
N GLY A 187 -18.80 -1.41 -8.20
CA GLY A 187 -19.02 -2.79 -7.80
C GLY A 187 -19.34 -2.95 -6.32
N ALA A 188 -19.41 -4.20 -5.87
CA ALA A 188 -19.38 -4.50 -4.44
C ALA A 188 -18.08 -3.95 -3.82
N VAL A 189 -18.20 -3.16 -2.75
CA VAL A 189 -17.06 -2.61 -2.02
C VAL A 189 -16.59 -3.66 -1.01
N PRO A 190 -15.30 -4.04 -1.01
CA PRO A 190 -14.73 -4.84 0.07
C PRO A 190 -14.99 -4.16 1.42
N ARG A 191 -15.51 -4.89 2.41
CA ARG A 191 -15.73 -4.33 3.75
C ARG A 191 -14.39 -4.14 4.46
N THR A 192 -13.76 -3.00 4.26
CA THR A 192 -12.63 -2.56 5.08
C THR A 192 -13.17 -1.99 6.39
N LYS A 193 -12.69 -2.47 7.54
CA LYS A 193 -13.08 -1.90 8.84
C LYS A 193 -12.55 -0.46 8.92
N ALA A 194 -13.45 0.50 9.19
CA ALA A 194 -13.04 1.86 9.57
C ALA A 194 -12.24 1.83 10.88
N GLY A 195 -11.22 2.69 11.01
CA GLY A 195 -10.36 2.73 12.19
C GLY A 195 -9.30 1.62 12.26
N ALA A 196 -8.94 0.99 11.14
CA ALA A 196 -7.85 0.03 11.11
C ALA A 196 -6.51 0.72 11.44
N THR A 197 -5.75 0.20 12.40
CA THR A 197 -4.37 0.61 12.62
C THR A 197 -3.51 0.20 11.43
N ALA A 198 -2.52 1.02 11.06
CA ALA A 198 -1.57 0.65 10.01
C ALA A 198 -0.90 -0.69 10.33
N PHE A 199 -0.78 -1.56 9.33
CA PHE A 199 -0.13 -2.84 9.47
C PHE A 199 1.34 -2.64 9.87
N THR A 200 1.82 -3.48 10.77
CA THR A 200 3.19 -3.44 11.28
C THR A 200 3.78 -4.84 11.25
N ALA A 201 5.01 -4.96 10.74
CA ALA A 201 5.75 -6.21 10.69
C ALA A 201 7.21 -6.02 11.11
N ARG A 202 7.82 -7.09 11.61
CA ARG A 202 9.27 -7.14 11.85
C ARG A 202 9.93 -7.76 10.63
N VAL A 203 10.84 -7.02 9.99
CA VAL A 203 11.50 -7.44 8.74
C VAL A 203 13.00 -7.21 8.83
N PHE A 204 13.76 -7.98 8.06
CA PHE A 204 15.20 -7.80 7.95
C PHE A 204 15.48 -6.66 6.97
N ALA A 205 16.20 -5.64 7.44
CA ALA A 205 16.60 -4.49 6.64
C ALA A 205 18.05 -4.62 6.21
N THR A 206 18.28 -4.29 4.94
CA THR A 206 19.61 -4.11 4.34
C THR A 206 19.85 -2.63 4.05
N ARG A 207 21.12 -2.24 4.01
CA ARG A 207 21.49 -0.91 3.51
C ARG A 207 21.42 -0.90 1.98
N GLU A 208 20.69 0.05 1.42
CA GLU A 208 20.62 0.29 -0.03
C GLU A 208 22.03 0.55 -0.58
N GLY A 209 22.71 1.61 -0.09
CA GLY A 209 24.12 1.88 -0.41
C GLY A 209 24.39 2.25 -1.87
N LEU A 210 23.37 2.58 -2.67
CA LEU A 210 23.46 2.84 -4.11
C LEU A 210 23.55 4.34 -4.47
N VAL A 211 24.31 5.14 -3.69
CA VAL A 211 24.51 6.57 -3.98
C VAL A 211 24.99 6.79 -5.42
N GLY A 212 24.34 7.71 -6.14
CA GLY A 212 24.56 7.97 -7.57
C GLY A 212 23.71 7.12 -8.50
N GLY A 213 23.10 6.03 -8.01
CA GLY A 213 22.05 5.28 -8.70
C GLY A 213 20.75 6.09 -8.82
N THR A 214 19.81 5.59 -9.61
CA THR A 214 18.47 6.20 -9.74
C THR A 214 17.41 5.23 -9.26
N THR A 215 16.51 5.68 -8.41
CA THR A 215 15.42 4.86 -7.88
C THR A 215 14.31 4.60 -8.91
N ALA A 216 13.41 3.65 -8.64
CA ALA A 216 12.28 3.34 -9.51
C ALA A 216 11.33 4.53 -9.75
N ASN A 217 11.24 5.49 -8.82
CA ASN A 217 10.48 6.72 -9.03
C ASN A 217 11.27 7.86 -9.69
N GLY A 218 12.53 7.62 -10.10
CA GLY A 218 13.34 8.56 -10.86
C GLY A 218 14.20 9.51 -10.04
N HIS A 219 14.28 9.34 -8.72
CA HIS A 219 15.17 10.11 -7.86
C HIS A 219 16.63 9.64 -8.00
N VAL A 220 17.57 10.57 -8.14
CA VAL A 220 19.00 10.24 -8.14
C VAL A 220 19.49 10.22 -6.70
N ILE A 221 19.90 9.05 -6.22
CA ILE A 221 20.26 8.80 -4.82
C ILE A 221 21.43 9.69 -4.42
N GLN A 222 21.23 10.52 -3.41
CA GLN A 222 22.22 11.39 -2.80
C GLN A 222 22.79 10.76 -1.51
N PRO A 223 23.99 11.19 -1.08
CA PRO A 223 24.49 10.86 0.24
C PRO A 223 23.51 11.30 1.33
N ASN A 224 23.31 10.45 2.35
CA ASN A 224 22.41 10.72 3.48
C ASN A 224 20.93 10.91 3.07
N ASP A 225 20.49 10.31 1.97
CA ASP A 225 19.07 10.29 1.64
C ASP A 225 18.25 9.49 2.65
N HIS A 226 17.01 9.91 2.85
CA HIS A 226 16.06 9.33 3.77
C HIS A 226 14.84 8.77 3.00
N PHE A 227 14.96 7.55 2.48
CA PHE A 227 13.89 6.78 1.84
C PHE A 227 14.03 5.28 2.12
N VAL A 228 13.08 4.49 1.63
CA VAL A 228 13.14 3.02 1.61
C VAL A 228 12.84 2.46 0.21
N ALA A 229 13.33 1.26 -0.07
CA ALA A 229 12.84 0.40 -1.15
C ALA A 229 11.95 -0.70 -0.57
N LEU A 230 10.82 -0.98 -1.23
CA LEU A 230 9.94 -2.10 -0.87
C LEU A 230 9.78 -3.08 -2.03
N PRO A 231 9.62 -4.39 -1.76
CA PRO A 231 9.65 -5.41 -2.80
C PRO A 231 8.36 -5.50 -3.64
N SER A 232 7.59 -4.40 -3.72
CA SER A 232 6.46 -4.23 -4.63
C SER A 232 6.29 -2.79 -5.08
N ARG A 233 5.85 -2.62 -6.33
CA ARG A 233 5.51 -1.32 -6.94
C ARG A 233 4.20 -0.72 -6.39
N ARG A 234 3.43 -1.49 -5.61
CA ARG A 234 2.10 -1.10 -5.12
C ARG A 234 2.12 0.08 -4.14
N GLY A 235 3.21 0.18 -3.37
CA GLY A 235 3.48 1.28 -2.44
C GLY A 235 4.51 2.29 -2.95
N LEU A 236 4.80 2.36 -4.25
CA LEU A 236 5.81 3.29 -4.78
C LEU A 236 5.26 4.72 -4.90
N SER A 237 5.94 5.68 -4.26
CA SER A 237 5.59 7.10 -4.33
C SER A 237 6.07 7.74 -5.64
N PRO A 238 5.28 8.63 -6.26
CA PRO A 238 5.79 9.54 -7.29
C PRO A 238 7.03 10.32 -6.81
N ASN A 239 7.87 10.75 -7.75
CA ASN A 239 9.08 11.52 -7.45
C ASN A 239 8.77 12.74 -6.58
N GLY A 240 9.66 13.06 -5.64
CA GLY A 240 9.48 14.21 -4.74
C GLY A 240 8.28 14.11 -3.80
N SER A 241 7.64 12.94 -3.66
CA SER A 241 6.48 12.75 -2.80
C SER A 241 6.70 11.68 -1.72
N GLY A 242 5.94 11.79 -0.63
CA GLY A 242 5.84 10.79 0.44
C GLY A 242 4.44 10.19 0.56
N GLN A 243 3.71 10.08 -0.55
CA GLN A 243 2.32 9.59 -0.58
C GLN A 243 2.19 8.18 0.00
N TYR A 244 3.22 7.35 -0.20
CA TYR A 244 3.43 6.10 0.52
C TYR A 244 4.71 6.26 1.32
N SER A 245 4.55 6.20 2.64
CA SER A 245 5.63 6.28 3.59
C SER A 245 5.49 5.15 4.62
N VAL A 246 6.62 4.72 5.15
CA VAL A 246 6.68 3.77 6.26
C VAL A 246 7.23 4.47 7.49
N GLN A 247 6.87 4.00 8.67
CA GLN A 247 7.63 4.27 9.89
C GLN A 247 8.55 3.08 10.15
N VAL A 248 9.85 3.32 10.19
CA VAL A 248 10.89 2.32 10.48
C VAL A 248 11.43 2.56 11.88
N CYS A 249 11.26 1.59 12.77
CA CYS A 249 11.80 1.60 14.13
C CYS A 249 12.98 0.65 14.22
N GLY A 250 14.17 1.24 14.41
CA GLY A 250 15.42 0.51 14.67
C GLY A 250 15.87 0.63 16.13
N PRO A 251 17.10 0.22 16.44
CA PRO A 251 17.63 0.21 17.82
C PRO A 251 17.72 1.59 18.48
N ALA A 252 17.90 2.67 17.70
CA ALA A 252 18.11 4.00 18.25
C ALA A 252 16.81 4.82 18.33
N ARG A 253 16.00 4.81 17.27
CA ARG A 253 14.75 5.57 17.16
C ARG A 253 13.89 5.05 16.02
N CYS A 254 12.69 5.61 15.92
CA CYS A 254 11.84 5.49 14.75
C CYS A 254 12.01 6.68 13.80
N GLU A 255 11.81 6.42 12.51
CA GLU A 255 11.84 7.43 11.46
C GLU A 255 10.75 7.16 10.43
N THR A 256 10.10 8.21 9.94
CA THR A 256 9.23 8.11 8.77
C THR A 256 10.01 8.40 7.49
N ALA A 257 9.95 7.47 6.54
CA ALA A 257 10.65 7.55 5.27
C ALA A 257 9.70 7.18 4.10
N PRO A 258 9.75 7.94 2.98
CA PRO A 258 8.96 7.64 1.78
C PRO A 258 9.51 6.42 1.03
N VAL A 259 8.63 5.73 0.30
CA VAL A 259 8.99 4.62 -0.57
C VAL A 259 9.35 5.14 -1.95
N TRP A 260 10.63 5.14 -2.31
CA TRP A 260 11.13 5.71 -3.57
C TRP A 260 11.66 4.67 -4.56
N ASP A 261 12.01 3.47 -4.09
CA ASP A 261 12.50 2.40 -4.95
C ASP A 261 11.72 1.08 -4.77
N VAL A 262 11.97 0.12 -5.67
CA VAL A 262 11.33 -1.19 -5.71
C VAL A 262 12.40 -2.29 -5.61
N GLY A 263 12.28 -3.12 -4.60
CA GLY A 263 13.27 -4.09 -4.14
C GLY A 263 13.25 -4.14 -2.61
N PRO A 264 13.97 -5.07 -1.94
CA PRO A 264 14.96 -6.03 -2.42
C PRO A 264 14.34 -7.31 -2.99
N TRP A 265 15.11 -8.04 -3.81
CA TRP A 265 14.83 -9.38 -4.37
C TRP A 265 13.59 -9.51 -5.27
N ASN A 266 12.45 -8.95 -4.87
CA ASN A 266 11.17 -9.06 -5.53
C ASN A 266 10.65 -7.68 -5.95
N THR A 267 9.71 -7.68 -6.90
CA THR A 267 9.03 -6.45 -7.39
C THR A 267 7.51 -6.54 -7.34
N LYS A 268 6.97 -7.69 -6.92
CA LYS A 268 5.54 -8.03 -6.81
C LYS A 268 5.22 -8.70 -5.47
N ASP A 269 6.07 -8.47 -4.46
CA ASP A 269 5.89 -8.99 -3.11
C ASP A 269 5.46 -7.87 -2.13
N ASP A 270 4.16 -7.63 -2.06
CA ASP A 270 3.52 -6.72 -1.12
C ASP A 270 3.12 -7.45 0.17
N TYR A 271 4.08 -8.08 0.86
CA TYR A 271 3.84 -8.92 2.04
C TYR A 271 3.08 -8.23 3.19
N TRP A 272 2.98 -6.90 3.20
CA TRP A 272 2.14 -6.17 4.15
C TRP A 272 0.64 -6.36 3.90
N ASN A 273 0.24 -6.82 2.71
CA ASN A 273 -1.14 -7.15 2.38
C ASN A 273 -1.47 -8.59 2.79
N PRO A 274 -2.72 -8.85 3.23
CA PRO A 274 -3.13 -10.20 3.60
C PRO A 274 -3.13 -11.11 2.37
N SER A 275 -2.84 -12.38 2.60
CA SER A 275 -2.71 -13.45 1.60
C SER A 275 -3.71 -13.39 0.42
N PRO A 276 -5.03 -13.19 0.61
CA PRO A 276 -5.98 -13.15 -0.52
C PRO A 276 -5.85 -11.93 -1.45
N THR A 277 -5.09 -10.91 -1.04
CA THR A 277 -4.93 -9.63 -1.76
C THR A 277 -3.47 -9.28 -2.07
N ARG A 278 -2.53 -10.13 -1.64
CA ARG A 278 -1.11 -10.05 -2.00
C ARG A 278 -0.96 -10.35 -3.49
N GLU A 279 -0.10 -9.62 -4.19
CA GLU A 279 0.11 -9.69 -5.63
C GLU A 279 0.76 -11.03 -6.05
N MET A 280 1.78 -11.49 -5.31
CA MET A 280 2.38 -12.83 -5.47
C MET A 280 2.54 -13.52 -4.10
N PHE A 281 2.90 -14.81 -4.11
CA PHE A 281 3.22 -15.58 -2.90
C PHE A 281 2.06 -15.60 -1.87
N GLN A 282 0.84 -15.76 -2.39
CA GLN A 282 -0.40 -15.69 -1.60
C GLN A 282 -0.53 -16.81 -0.56
N ASP A 283 0.28 -17.86 -0.64
CA ASP A 283 0.34 -18.95 0.34
C ASP A 283 1.20 -18.61 1.58
N LEU A 284 2.04 -17.57 1.50
CA LEU A 284 2.77 -17.05 2.64
C LEU A 284 1.86 -16.20 3.54
N ALA A 285 2.11 -16.24 4.85
CA ALA A 285 1.40 -15.42 5.82
C ALA A 285 1.66 -13.92 5.61
N GLN A 286 0.67 -13.08 5.98
CA GLN A 286 0.84 -11.64 6.00
C GLN A 286 2.03 -11.25 6.90
N GLY A 287 2.88 -10.35 6.42
CA GLY A 287 4.08 -9.90 7.11
C GLY A 287 5.31 -10.79 6.91
N MET A 288 5.23 -11.88 6.14
CA MET A 288 6.38 -12.71 5.76
C MET A 288 6.89 -12.29 4.37
N PRO A 289 8.03 -11.57 4.26
CA PRO A 289 8.68 -11.34 2.98
C PRO A 289 9.05 -12.67 2.32
N GLU A 290 8.88 -12.76 1.00
CA GLU A 290 9.21 -13.98 0.28
C GLU A 290 10.70 -14.29 0.36
N ALA A 291 11.56 -13.29 0.25
CA ALA A 291 13.01 -13.48 0.38
C ALA A 291 13.40 -14.04 1.75
N GLN A 292 12.70 -13.66 2.82
CA GLN A 292 12.89 -14.27 4.13
C GLN A 292 12.53 -15.76 4.11
N ALA A 293 11.36 -16.11 3.59
CA ALA A 293 10.93 -17.51 3.50
C ALA A 293 11.89 -18.34 2.63
N ALA A 294 12.35 -17.80 1.50
CA ALA A 294 13.31 -18.42 0.61
C ALA A 294 14.65 -18.68 1.32
N TYR A 295 15.17 -17.68 2.02
CA TYR A 295 16.45 -17.78 2.74
C TYR A 295 16.40 -18.76 3.94
N GLU A 296 15.33 -18.70 4.74
CA GLU A 296 15.26 -19.45 6.01
C GLU A 296 14.79 -20.90 5.81
N THR A 297 13.92 -21.15 4.83
CA THR A 297 13.22 -22.44 4.66
C THR A 297 13.38 -23.07 3.29
N GLY A 298 14.02 -22.37 2.34
CA GLY A 298 14.11 -22.83 0.96
C GLY A 298 12.79 -22.70 0.19
N TYR A 299 11.86 -21.85 0.64
CA TYR A 299 10.64 -21.52 -0.12
C TYR A 299 11.00 -21.12 -1.56
N ASN A 300 10.14 -21.50 -2.51
CA ASN A 300 10.40 -21.30 -3.95
C ASN A 300 11.79 -21.84 -4.41
N GLY A 301 12.30 -22.91 -3.75
CA GLY A 301 13.62 -23.47 -4.02
C GLY A 301 14.79 -22.57 -3.58
N GLY A 302 14.55 -21.65 -2.63
CA GLY A 302 15.52 -20.64 -2.20
C GLY A 302 15.71 -19.52 -3.22
N LYS A 303 14.71 -19.29 -4.08
CA LYS A 303 14.77 -18.33 -5.19
C LYS A 303 13.77 -17.21 -5.03
N ASP A 304 14.11 -16.01 -5.49
CA ASP A 304 13.15 -14.92 -5.59
C ASP A 304 12.17 -15.10 -6.76
N GLY A 305 11.23 -14.18 -6.93
CA GLY A 305 10.24 -14.18 -8.01
C GLY A 305 10.83 -14.04 -9.43
N SER A 306 12.13 -13.73 -9.55
CA SER A 306 12.85 -13.70 -10.84
C SER A 306 13.78 -14.91 -11.02
N GLY A 307 13.81 -15.86 -10.07
CA GLY A 307 14.62 -17.07 -10.12
C GLY A 307 16.07 -16.93 -9.61
N ARG A 308 16.46 -15.76 -9.08
CA ARG A 308 17.80 -15.57 -8.48
C ARG A 308 17.87 -16.27 -7.14
N THR A 309 19.03 -16.82 -6.78
CA THR A 309 19.22 -17.38 -5.43
C THR A 309 19.18 -16.26 -4.40
N VAL A 310 18.29 -16.38 -3.42
CA VAL A 310 18.20 -15.42 -2.33
C VAL A 310 19.36 -15.62 -1.37
N LEU A 311 20.15 -14.56 -1.13
CA LEU A 311 21.36 -14.62 -0.32
C LEU A 311 21.20 -14.01 1.07
N ASN A 312 20.08 -13.35 1.34
CA ASN A 312 19.74 -12.80 2.65
C ASN A 312 18.20 -12.66 2.77
N PRO A 313 17.65 -12.55 3.98
CA PRO A 313 16.20 -12.51 4.19
C PRO A 313 15.61 -11.09 4.05
N ALA A 314 16.24 -10.19 3.30
CA ALA A 314 15.84 -8.79 3.28
C ALA A 314 14.41 -8.59 2.77
N GLY A 315 13.60 -7.87 3.56
CA GLY A 315 12.25 -7.46 3.20
C GLY A 315 12.11 -5.97 2.91
N ILE A 316 13.18 -5.19 3.12
CA ILE A 316 13.23 -3.75 2.93
C ILE A 316 14.70 -3.31 2.77
N ASP A 317 14.96 -2.39 1.86
CA ASP A 317 16.24 -1.66 1.81
C ASP A 317 16.05 -0.26 2.36
N LEU A 318 17.02 0.21 3.15
CA LEU A 318 17.02 1.55 3.73
C LEU A 318 18.13 2.38 3.08
N ALA A 319 17.77 3.57 2.60
CA ALA A 319 18.76 4.56 2.17
C ALA A 319 19.72 4.91 3.31
N ASP A 320 20.92 5.39 2.98
CA ASP A 320 22.00 5.63 3.95
C ASP A 320 21.56 6.48 5.15
N GLY A 321 20.84 7.57 4.89
CA GLY A 321 20.29 8.44 5.93
C GLY A 321 19.36 7.66 6.85
N THR A 322 18.34 7.01 6.28
CA THR A 322 17.39 6.18 7.06
C THR A 322 18.10 5.09 7.86
N PHE A 323 19.03 4.35 7.24
CA PHE A 323 19.73 3.21 7.83
C PHE A 323 20.50 3.59 9.10
N TYR A 324 21.35 4.61 9.00
CA TYR A 324 22.12 5.09 10.16
C TYR A 324 21.23 5.83 11.15
N ASN A 325 20.20 6.54 10.67
CA ASN A 325 19.34 7.34 11.52
C ASN A 325 18.48 6.45 12.43
N VAL A 326 17.99 5.29 11.99
CA VAL A 326 17.30 4.34 12.88
C VAL A 326 18.24 3.53 13.79
N GLY A 327 19.56 3.68 13.61
CA GLY A 327 20.59 3.13 14.49
C GLY A 327 21.20 1.81 14.03
N LEU A 328 21.11 1.46 12.75
CA LEU A 328 21.79 0.29 12.21
C LEU A 328 23.25 0.64 11.85
N ASN A 329 24.16 -0.28 12.17
CA ASN A 329 25.57 -0.23 11.75
C ASN A 329 25.97 -1.46 10.92
N ASP A 330 25.05 -2.43 10.82
CA ASP A 330 25.07 -3.60 9.94
C ASP A 330 23.61 -3.97 9.65
N ASN A 331 23.38 -4.81 8.66
CA ASN A 331 22.05 -5.29 8.31
C ASN A 331 21.38 -5.93 9.53
N GLY A 332 20.08 -5.72 9.69
CA GLY A 332 19.43 -6.11 10.94
C GLY A 332 17.93 -5.99 10.92
N TRP A 333 17.32 -6.51 11.97
CA TRP A 333 15.87 -6.50 12.12
C TRP A 333 15.35 -5.13 12.55
N VAL A 334 14.32 -4.65 11.86
CA VAL A 334 13.58 -3.44 12.19
C VAL A 334 12.10 -3.76 12.29
N THR A 335 11.34 -2.90 12.96
CA THR A 335 9.87 -2.92 12.93
C THR A 335 9.39 -1.84 11.98
N VAL A 336 8.56 -2.22 11.00
CA VAL A 336 8.09 -1.33 9.93
C VAL A 336 6.58 -1.25 9.97
N THR A 337 6.06 -0.03 10.02
CA THR A 337 4.63 0.28 9.91
C THR A 337 4.33 0.89 8.55
N TYR A 338 3.41 0.29 7.80
CA TYR A 338 3.04 0.69 6.43
C TYR A 338 1.90 1.71 6.49
N LEU A 339 2.22 2.99 6.55
CA LEU A 339 1.28 4.03 7.02
C LEU A 339 0.00 4.14 6.17
N TRP A 340 0.06 3.83 4.88
CA TRP A 340 -1.09 3.87 3.97
C TRP A 340 -2.09 2.72 4.17
N THR A 341 -1.70 1.65 4.87
CA THR A 341 -2.56 0.49 5.17
C THR A 341 -3.50 0.75 6.36
N GLY A 342 -3.23 1.80 7.14
CA GLY A 342 -4.05 2.21 8.28
C GLY A 342 -5.19 3.14 7.90
N ASP A 343 -5.82 3.72 8.90
CA ASP A 343 -6.88 4.70 8.71
C ASP A 343 -6.38 5.92 7.91
N GLN A 344 -7.01 6.12 6.75
CA GLN A 344 -6.72 7.21 5.80
C GLN A 344 -7.78 8.32 5.87
N THR A 345 -8.54 8.40 6.97
CA THR A 345 -9.49 9.48 7.22
C THR A 345 -8.78 10.79 7.57
N GLY A 346 -9.52 11.89 7.43
CA GLY A 346 -9.01 13.24 7.62
C GLY A 346 -8.67 13.92 6.30
N LYS A 347 -8.36 15.21 6.40
CA LYS A 347 -7.97 16.06 5.27
C LYS A 347 -6.45 16.04 5.13
N SER A 348 -5.96 15.87 3.91
CA SER A 348 -4.51 15.85 3.63
C SER A 348 -3.90 17.25 3.61
N PHE A 349 -2.71 17.40 4.20
CA PHE A 349 -1.92 18.62 4.20
C PHE A 349 -0.43 18.31 3.97
N PRO A 350 0.30 19.16 3.24
CA PRO A 350 1.76 19.11 3.22
C PRO A 350 2.34 19.60 4.56
N THR A 351 3.52 19.10 4.92
CA THR A 351 4.34 19.66 6.01
C THR A 351 5.63 20.26 5.47
N TRP A 352 6.30 21.06 6.29
CA TRP A 352 7.66 21.53 6.02
C TRP A 352 8.59 21.24 7.21
N GLY A 353 9.89 21.44 6.99
CA GLY A 353 10.94 21.21 7.99
C GLY A 353 11.49 19.78 8.00
N THR A 354 12.51 19.57 8.82
CA THR A 354 13.22 18.29 9.01
C THR A 354 13.25 17.93 10.49
N ASP A 355 13.33 16.64 10.83
CA ASP A 355 13.31 16.14 12.22
C ASP A 355 12.06 16.60 13.01
N VAL A 356 10.91 16.75 12.33
CA VAL A 356 9.68 17.27 12.93
C VAL A 356 9.01 16.20 13.78
N ARG A 357 8.82 16.48 15.06
CA ARG A 357 8.34 15.53 16.07
C ARG A 357 6.82 15.48 16.12
N ILE A 358 6.28 14.26 16.12
CA ILE A 358 4.88 13.97 16.38
C ILE A 358 4.78 13.48 17.82
N ARG A 359 3.88 14.10 18.58
CA ARG A 359 3.80 14.02 20.04
C ARG A 359 2.53 13.28 20.47
N GLN A 360 2.56 12.54 21.56
CA GLN A 360 1.37 11.83 22.04
C GLN A 360 0.23 12.78 22.43
N GLN A 361 0.57 14.00 22.87
CA GLN A 361 -0.37 15.07 23.21
C GLN A 361 0.06 16.39 22.57
N ALA A 362 -0.81 17.40 22.60
CA ALA A 362 -0.58 18.74 22.05
C ALA A 362 0.43 19.58 22.89
N THR A 363 1.58 18.99 23.21
CA THR A 363 2.69 19.59 23.95
C THR A 363 4.00 18.87 23.67
N THR A 364 5.10 19.62 23.64
CA THR A 364 6.47 19.10 23.51
C THR A 364 6.95 18.32 24.72
N ALA A 365 6.27 18.42 25.86
CA ALA A 365 6.58 17.64 27.06
C ALA A 365 6.08 16.19 26.98
N SER A 366 5.16 15.89 26.06
CA SER A 366 4.65 14.53 25.88
C SER A 366 5.62 13.66 25.09
N PRO A 367 5.54 12.32 25.25
CA PRO A 367 6.36 11.38 24.48
C PRO A 367 6.26 11.62 22.98
N GLU A 368 7.37 11.45 22.28
CA GLU A 368 7.39 11.38 20.82
C GLU A 368 6.87 10.02 20.37
N VAL A 369 5.93 10.00 19.44
CA VAL A 369 5.37 8.77 18.84
C VAL A 369 5.90 8.52 17.44
N ALA A 370 6.33 9.57 16.74
CA ALA A 370 6.91 9.49 15.41
C ALA A 370 7.71 10.76 15.09
N ARG A 371 8.47 10.69 14.00
CA ARG A 371 9.22 11.82 13.47
C ARG A 371 9.24 11.84 11.95
N LEU A 372 8.97 13.01 11.39
CA LEU A 372 9.10 13.27 9.96
C LEU A 372 10.55 13.68 9.69
N ALA A 373 11.28 12.88 8.91
CA ALA A 373 12.66 13.21 8.52
C ALA A 373 12.71 14.47 7.65
N GLY A 374 11.67 14.72 6.85
CA GLY A 374 11.50 15.88 5.99
C GLY A 374 10.03 16.16 5.65
N PRO A 375 9.76 17.08 4.70
CA PRO A 375 8.43 17.38 4.19
C PRO A 375 7.65 16.12 3.83
N THR A 376 6.47 15.95 4.42
CA THR A 376 5.63 14.75 4.32
C THR A 376 4.16 15.17 4.19
N THR A 377 3.39 14.51 3.33
CA THR A 377 1.92 14.72 3.33
C THR A 377 1.29 13.94 4.48
N VAL A 378 0.55 14.62 5.34
CA VAL A 378 -0.13 14.02 6.51
C VAL A 378 -1.64 14.21 6.40
N ASN A 379 -2.41 13.26 6.96
CA ASN A 379 -3.86 13.43 7.11
C ASN A 379 -4.17 13.96 8.50
N VAL A 380 -5.06 14.95 8.59
CA VAL A 380 -5.50 15.55 9.84
C VAL A 380 -6.99 15.30 10.02
N THR A 381 -7.39 14.70 11.14
CA THR A 381 -8.81 14.45 11.44
C THR A 381 -9.41 15.51 12.35
N CYS A 382 -8.63 16.06 13.26
CA CYS A 382 -9.03 17.16 14.13
C CYS A 382 -7.83 17.99 14.55
N GLN A 383 -8.09 19.18 15.09
CA GLN A 383 -7.08 20.07 15.65
C GLN A 383 -7.53 20.63 17.00
N VAL A 384 -6.58 21.02 17.85
CA VAL A 384 -6.82 21.46 19.22
C VAL A 384 -5.83 22.56 19.61
N HIS A 385 -6.24 23.45 20.53
CA HIS A 385 -5.31 24.38 21.17
C HIS A 385 -4.47 23.64 22.21
N GLY A 386 -3.16 23.83 22.15
CA GLY A 386 -2.18 23.18 23.02
C GLY A 386 -1.07 24.13 23.44
N GLN A 387 0.13 23.59 23.62
CA GLN A 387 1.30 24.41 23.93
C GLN A 387 1.59 25.38 22.78
N GLN A 388 1.78 26.65 23.09
CA GLN A 388 2.27 27.64 22.14
C GLN A 388 3.72 27.33 21.74
N ILE A 389 3.98 27.19 20.45
CA ILE A 389 5.30 26.93 19.87
C ILE A 389 5.74 28.16 19.08
N THR A 390 7.05 28.42 19.04
CA THR A 390 7.65 29.43 18.17
C THR A 390 8.81 28.83 17.40
N VAL A 391 8.78 28.93 16.07
CA VAL A 391 9.85 28.49 15.16
C VAL A 391 9.98 29.54 14.07
N ASP A 392 11.22 29.94 13.74
CA ASP A 392 11.52 30.92 12.68
C ASP A 392 10.69 32.21 12.75
N GLY A 393 10.40 32.68 13.97
CA GLY A 393 9.62 33.90 14.22
C GLY A 393 8.10 33.74 14.07
N ILE A 394 7.60 32.54 13.75
CA ILE A 394 6.18 32.21 13.69
C ILE A 394 5.77 31.59 15.01
N THR A 395 4.68 32.09 15.61
CA THR A 395 4.11 31.58 16.86
C THR A 395 2.70 31.04 16.63
N ASN A 396 2.41 29.84 17.11
CA ASN A 396 1.09 29.19 16.98
C ASN A 396 0.85 28.22 18.14
N ASP A 397 -0.39 28.12 18.61
CA ASP A 397 -0.84 27.19 19.65
C ASP A 397 -1.74 26.07 19.12
N GLY A 398 -2.01 26.03 17.81
CA GLY A 398 -2.73 24.94 17.16
C GLY A 398 -1.89 23.67 17.03
N TRP A 399 -2.52 22.53 17.30
CA TRP A 399 -1.97 21.20 17.13
C TRP A 399 -2.95 20.31 16.37
N SER A 400 -2.46 19.59 15.37
CA SER A 400 -3.25 18.72 14.51
C SER A 400 -3.02 17.26 14.85
N TYR A 401 -4.10 16.51 15.05
CA TYR A 401 -4.04 15.07 15.29
C TYR A 401 -3.91 14.30 13.96
N LEU A 402 -2.90 13.45 13.89
CA LEU A 402 -2.56 12.62 12.73
C LEU A 402 -2.92 11.16 13.04
N PRO A 403 -4.03 10.62 12.50
CA PRO A 403 -4.50 9.28 12.85
C PRO A 403 -3.50 8.18 12.49
N SER A 404 -2.76 8.33 11.38
CA SER A 404 -1.78 7.33 10.93
C SER A 404 -0.57 7.19 11.87
N PHE A 405 -0.33 8.19 12.74
CA PHE A 405 0.76 8.18 13.73
C PHE A 405 0.25 8.09 15.17
N GLY A 406 -1.06 8.24 15.40
CA GLY A 406 -1.64 8.25 16.74
C GLY A 406 -1.16 9.42 17.62
N GLY A 407 -0.86 10.58 17.02
CA GLY A 407 -0.28 11.72 17.74
C GLY A 407 -0.54 13.07 17.09
N TYR A 408 0.00 14.12 17.70
CA TYR A 408 -0.20 15.51 17.36
C TYR A 408 1.07 16.13 16.79
N ILE A 409 0.91 16.92 15.73
CA ILE A 409 1.94 17.81 15.18
C ILE A 409 1.52 19.26 15.45
N SER A 410 2.49 20.14 15.75
CA SER A 410 2.17 21.57 15.83
C SER A 410 1.80 22.09 14.44
N ASN A 411 0.74 22.89 14.35
CA ASN A 411 0.27 23.49 13.10
C ASN A 411 1.33 24.38 12.44
N ILE A 412 2.36 24.84 13.19
CA ILE A 412 3.51 25.55 12.61
C ILE A 412 4.14 24.76 11.48
N PHE A 413 4.21 23.43 11.58
CA PHE A 413 4.86 22.57 10.59
C PHE A 413 3.94 22.12 9.46
N ILE A 414 2.67 22.53 9.46
CA ILE A 414 1.75 22.27 8.35
C ILE A 414 1.92 23.42 7.36
N ASP A 415 2.26 23.09 6.11
CA ASP A 415 2.61 24.06 5.06
C ASP A 415 1.34 24.67 4.44
N VAL A 416 0.65 25.46 5.25
CA VAL A 416 -0.48 26.31 4.87
C VAL A 416 -0.35 27.67 5.55
N ALA A 417 -1.01 28.69 4.99
CA ALA A 417 -0.91 30.05 5.52
C ALA A 417 -1.70 30.24 6.83
N GLU A 418 -2.76 29.47 7.04
CA GLU A 418 -3.64 29.60 8.18
C GLU A 418 -3.05 28.95 9.44
N SER A 419 -3.07 29.69 10.57
CA SER A 419 -2.65 29.15 11.87
C SER A 419 -3.59 28.03 12.39
N TRP A 420 -4.86 28.11 12.02
CA TRP A 420 -5.89 27.10 12.28
C TRP A 420 -6.35 26.49 10.97
N LEU A 421 -6.24 25.17 10.81
CA LEU A 421 -6.38 24.52 9.51
C LEU A 421 -7.81 24.63 8.97
N PRO A 422 -8.02 25.10 7.73
CA PRO A 422 -9.36 25.27 7.18
C PRO A 422 -10.02 23.92 6.93
N GLY A 423 -11.28 23.78 7.34
CA GLY A 423 -12.08 22.57 7.13
C GLY A 423 -11.66 21.36 7.97
N VAL A 424 -10.84 21.57 9.01
CA VAL A 424 -10.51 20.57 10.02
C VAL A 424 -11.28 20.88 11.30
N PRO A 425 -12.10 19.95 11.84
CA PRO A 425 -12.88 20.18 13.04
C PRO A 425 -12.00 20.23 14.30
N ASN A 426 -12.58 20.71 15.40
CA ASN A 426 -11.94 20.62 16.71
C ASN A 426 -11.94 19.17 17.18
N CYS A 427 -10.88 18.78 17.89
CA CYS A 427 -10.92 17.65 18.82
C CYS A 427 -11.78 18.08 20.04
#